data_AF-A0A381XNU9-F1
#
_entry.id   AF-A0A381XNU9-F1
#
_cell.length_a   1.000
_cell.length_b   1.000
_cell.length_c   1.000
_cell.angle_alpha   90.00
_cell.angle_beta   90.00
_cell.angle_gamma   90.00
#
_symmetry.space_group_name_H-M   'P 1'
#
loop_
_entity.id
_entity.type
_entity.pdbx_description
1 polymer ?
#
loop_
_entity_poly.entity_id
_entity_poly.type
_entity_poly.pdbx_seq_one_letter_code
_entity_poly.pdbx_strand_id
1 'polypeptide(L)'
;MNKKLIIEDLYSLEEYDNKRIAYRKEILTHKKNRKVTIGKHVSILFEDYKTIQYQIQEMLRIEKIFEKKNIQNELDAYNPLIPNGNNWKATMFIEYPDPEQRRKALSLLVGIEDKVWVKISNYKEIYAIADEDMDRTRSD
;
A
#
# COMPACT_ATOMS: atom_id res chain seq x y z
N MET A 1 1.15 1.24 -19.59
CA MET A 1 1.84 2.52 -19.30
C MET A 1 2.44 2.42 -17.92
N ASN A 2 3.75 2.62 -17.81
CA ASN A 2 4.48 2.62 -16.55
C ASN A 2 4.41 4.04 -15.96
N LYS A 3 3.26 4.42 -15.42
CA LYS A 3 3.00 5.79 -14.94
C LYS A 3 3.34 5.88 -13.44
N LYS A 4 4.35 6.66 -13.09
CA LYS A 4 4.65 7.07 -11.71
C LYS A 4 3.93 8.37 -11.38
N LEU A 5 3.68 8.61 -10.09
CA LEU A 5 3.25 9.91 -9.60
C LEU A 5 4.42 10.89 -9.62
N ILE A 6 4.14 12.10 -10.04
CA ILE A 6 5.02 13.27 -9.88
C ILE A 6 4.32 14.31 -8.99
N ILE A 7 5.06 15.35 -8.59
CA ILE A 7 4.56 16.39 -7.67
C ILE A 7 3.32 17.07 -8.27
N GLU A 8 3.28 17.25 -9.58
CA GLU A 8 2.19 17.88 -10.32
C GLU A 8 0.91 17.04 -10.32
N ASP A 9 0.99 15.75 -9.97
CA ASP A 9 -0.18 14.91 -9.73
C ASP A 9 -0.72 15.07 -8.30
N LEU A 10 -0.05 15.82 -7.42
CA LEU A 10 -0.45 16.04 -6.04
C LEU A 10 -1.12 17.42 -5.90
N TYR A 11 -2.21 17.47 -5.14
CA TYR A 11 -2.79 18.69 -4.61
C TYR A 11 -1.86 19.31 -3.56
N SER A 12 -1.90 20.63 -3.43
CA SER A 12 -1.36 21.31 -2.24
C SER A 12 -2.14 20.90 -0.97
N LEU A 13 -1.58 21.17 0.21
CA LEU A 13 -2.26 20.87 1.48
C LEU A 13 -3.63 21.54 1.58
N GLU A 14 -3.74 22.78 1.13
CA GLU A 14 -5.00 23.54 1.12
C GLU A 14 -6.01 22.97 0.13
N GLU A 15 -5.59 22.67 -1.10
CA GLU A 15 -6.46 22.07 -2.12
C GLU A 15 -6.94 20.68 -1.69
N TYR A 16 -6.04 19.90 -1.08
CA TYR A 16 -6.38 18.58 -0.58
C TYR A 16 -7.39 18.65 0.56
N ASP A 17 -7.21 19.54 1.53
CA ASP A 17 -8.14 19.68 2.65
C ASP A 17 -9.58 19.97 2.18
N ASN A 18 -9.71 20.88 1.21
CA ASN A 18 -10.99 21.22 0.57
C ASN A 18 -11.65 20.01 -0.15
N LYS A 19 -10.86 19.15 -0.79
CA LYS A 19 -11.36 18.00 -1.58
C LYS A 19 -11.45 16.71 -0.78
N ARG A 20 -10.81 16.64 0.40
CA ARG A 20 -10.49 15.41 1.12
C ARG A 20 -11.71 14.53 1.35
N ILE A 21 -12.82 15.11 1.78
CA ILE A 21 -14.04 14.35 2.11
C ILE A 21 -14.58 13.62 0.88
N ALA A 22 -14.71 14.33 -0.24
CA ALA A 22 -15.19 13.76 -1.50
C ALA A 22 -14.21 12.73 -2.05
N TYR A 23 -12.91 13.06 -2.06
CA TYR A 23 -11.88 12.18 -2.58
C TYR A 23 -11.72 10.90 -1.75
N ARG A 24 -11.76 10.99 -0.42
CA ARG A 24 -11.75 9.82 0.47
C ARG A 24 -12.93 8.88 0.19
N LYS A 25 -14.13 9.42 -0.06
CA LYS A 25 -15.31 8.61 -0.40
C LYS A 25 -15.14 7.88 -1.73
N GLU A 26 -14.57 8.56 -2.74
CA GLU A 26 -14.21 7.94 -4.01
C GLU A 26 -13.23 6.79 -3.79
N ILE A 27 -12.14 7.02 -3.05
CA ILE A 27 -11.10 6.02 -2.81
C ILE A 27 -11.62 4.83 -2.00
N LEU A 28 -12.45 5.05 -0.97
CA LEU A 28 -13.07 3.95 -0.24
C LEU A 28 -13.95 3.08 -1.16
N THR A 29 -14.66 3.69 -2.10
CA THR A 29 -15.47 2.96 -3.09
C THR A 29 -14.56 2.19 -4.05
N HIS A 30 -13.49 2.82 -4.53
CA HIS A 30 -12.49 2.20 -5.41
C HIS A 30 -11.81 1.00 -4.77
N LYS A 31 -11.44 1.09 -3.48
CA LYS A 31 -10.79 0.01 -2.72
C LYS A 31 -11.67 -1.23 -2.54
N LYS A 32 -13.01 -1.13 -2.63
CA LYS A 32 -13.92 -2.28 -2.46
C LYS A 32 -13.65 -3.39 -3.47
N ASN A 33 -13.32 -3.04 -4.72
CA ASN A 33 -13.06 -4.01 -5.78
C ASN A 33 -11.58 -4.45 -5.85
N ARG A 34 -10.77 -4.02 -4.88
CA ARG A 34 -9.31 -4.25 -4.86
C ARG A 34 -8.83 -4.93 -3.58
N LYS A 35 -9.72 -5.17 -2.62
CA LYS A 35 -9.41 -5.83 -1.34
C LYS A 35 -9.88 -7.28 -1.40
N VAL A 36 -8.98 -8.21 -1.10
CA VAL A 36 -9.27 -9.63 -0.94
C VAL A 36 -8.98 -10.04 0.50
N THR A 37 -9.94 -10.66 1.17
CA THR A 37 -9.74 -11.20 2.52
C THR A 37 -9.28 -12.66 2.43
N ILE A 38 -8.26 -13.01 3.20
CA ILE A 38 -7.71 -14.37 3.30
C ILE A 38 -7.90 -14.84 4.74
N GLY A 39 -8.82 -15.77 4.96
CA GLY A 39 -9.17 -16.22 6.30
C GLY A 39 -9.80 -15.10 7.14
N LYS A 40 -9.42 -14.99 8.42
CA LYS A 40 -10.04 -14.07 9.39
C LYS A 40 -9.25 -12.79 9.64
N HIS A 41 -7.93 -12.84 9.51
CA HIS A 41 -7.04 -11.79 9.99
C HIS A 41 -6.17 -11.17 8.90
N VAL A 42 -6.18 -11.73 7.69
CA VAL A 42 -5.35 -11.24 6.60
C VAL A 42 -6.22 -10.64 5.52
N SER A 43 -5.82 -9.49 5.01
CA SER A 43 -6.37 -8.94 3.79
C SER A 43 -5.29 -8.36 2.90
N ILE A 44 -5.48 -8.49 1.59
CA ILE A 44 -4.59 -7.99 0.55
C ILE A 44 -5.33 -6.88 -0.18
N LEU A 45 -4.81 -5.66 -0.12
CA LEU A 45 -5.25 -4.57 -0.98
C LEU A 45 -4.31 -4.51 -2.16
N PHE A 46 -4.79 -4.87 -3.34
CA PHE A 46 -4.05 -4.56 -4.56
C PHE A 46 -4.00 -3.02 -4.70
N GLU A 47 -2.84 -2.49 -5.04
CA GLU A 47 -2.61 -1.06 -5.18
C GLU A 47 -2.70 -0.62 -6.65
N ASP A 48 -2.97 0.66 -6.86
CA ASP A 48 -2.77 1.36 -8.12
C ASP A 48 -2.44 2.83 -7.90
N TYR A 49 -2.33 3.54 -9.01
CA TYR A 49 -2.11 4.96 -9.04
C TYR A 49 -3.01 5.76 -8.08
N LYS A 50 -4.32 5.49 -8.02
CA LYS A 50 -5.26 6.26 -7.18
C LYS A 50 -5.09 5.92 -5.70
N THR A 51 -4.93 4.64 -5.38
CA THR A 51 -4.76 4.22 -3.98
C THR A 51 -3.48 4.78 -3.39
N ILE A 52 -2.39 4.79 -4.16
CA ILE A 52 -1.10 5.35 -3.78
C ILE A 52 -1.14 6.88 -3.71
N GLN A 53 -1.72 7.56 -4.69
CA GLN A 53 -1.90 9.02 -4.65
C GLN A 53 -2.65 9.45 -3.38
N TYR A 54 -3.70 8.71 -3.01
CA TYR A 54 -4.44 8.97 -1.78
C TYR A 54 -3.60 8.77 -0.52
N GLN A 55 -2.77 7.72 -0.46
CA GLN A 55 -1.88 7.48 0.69
C GLN A 55 -0.86 8.59 0.86
N ILE A 56 -0.18 8.99 -0.23
CA ILE A 56 0.78 10.11 -0.21
C ILE A 56 0.09 11.38 0.28
N GLN A 57 -1.10 11.69 -0.25
CA GLN A 57 -1.84 12.88 0.17
C GLN A 57 -2.23 12.88 1.66
N GLU A 58 -2.67 11.73 2.19
CA GLU A 58 -2.96 11.63 3.62
C GLU A 58 -1.69 11.79 4.47
N MET A 59 -0.55 11.22 4.04
CA MET A 59 0.74 11.38 4.71
C MET A 59 1.17 12.85 4.73
N LEU A 60 1.20 13.53 3.57
CA LEU A 60 1.56 14.93 3.47
C LEU A 60 0.68 15.81 4.38
N ARG A 61 -0.63 15.51 4.46
CA ARG A 61 -1.57 16.26 5.31
C ARG A 61 -1.34 16.04 6.80
N ILE A 62 -1.16 14.78 7.22
CA ILE A 62 -0.98 14.43 8.64
C ILE A 62 0.31 15.05 9.16
N GLU A 63 1.40 14.89 8.40
CA GLU A 63 2.73 15.36 8.76
C GLU A 63 2.99 16.83 8.37
N LYS A 64 2.02 17.50 7.72
CA LYS A 64 2.10 18.87 7.21
C LYS A 64 3.34 19.11 6.33
N ILE A 65 3.63 18.17 5.43
CA ILE A 65 4.77 18.24 4.51
C ILE A 65 4.38 19.08 3.29
N PHE A 66 5.08 20.20 3.08
CA PHE A 66 4.90 21.07 1.91
C PHE A 66 6.22 21.39 1.18
N GLU A 67 7.36 21.03 1.77
CA GLU A 67 8.67 21.23 1.15
C GLU A 67 8.87 20.26 -0.01
N LYS A 68 9.22 20.80 -1.20
CA LYS A 68 9.38 20.01 -2.43
C LYS A 68 10.24 18.76 -2.27
N LYS A 69 11.36 18.89 -1.54
CA LYS A 69 12.28 17.77 -1.28
C LYS A 69 11.61 16.65 -0.47
N ASN A 70 10.87 17.01 0.57
CA ASN A 70 10.22 16.02 1.43
C ASN A 70 9.03 15.37 0.71
N ILE A 71 8.30 16.13 -0.13
CA ILE A 71 7.28 15.55 -1.02
C ILE A 71 7.91 14.53 -1.98
N GLN A 72 9.08 14.84 -2.55
CA GLN A 72 9.78 13.90 -3.41
C GLN A 72 10.17 12.61 -2.67
N ASN A 73 10.63 12.71 -1.42
CA ASN A 73 10.94 11.53 -0.62
C ASN A 73 9.70 10.62 -0.43
N GLU A 74 8.52 11.20 -0.15
CA GLU A 74 7.27 10.43 -0.06
C GLU A 74 6.91 9.80 -1.41
N LEU A 75 7.05 10.54 -2.51
CA LEU A 75 6.84 9.99 -3.85
C LEU A 75 7.78 8.81 -4.13
N ASP A 76 9.05 8.91 -3.76
CA ASP A 76 10.06 7.88 -3.98
C ASP A 76 9.80 6.62 -3.15
N ALA A 77 9.31 6.78 -1.92
CA ALA A 77 8.91 5.67 -1.05
C ALA A 77 7.67 4.93 -1.57
N TYR A 78 6.67 5.66 -2.08
CA TYR A 78 5.37 5.08 -2.44
C TYR A 78 5.25 4.68 -3.92
N ASN A 79 5.97 5.33 -4.85
CA ASN A 79 5.92 4.99 -6.29
C ASN A 79 6.26 3.51 -6.60
N PRO A 80 7.17 2.83 -5.89
CA PRO A 80 7.41 1.39 -6.07
C PRO A 80 6.17 0.51 -5.87
N LEU A 81 5.14 1.00 -5.18
CA LEU A 81 3.86 0.31 -4.96
C LEU A 81 2.87 0.50 -6.12
N ILE A 82 3.22 1.28 -7.15
CA ILE A 82 2.39 1.43 -8.36
C ILE A 82 2.75 0.31 -9.35
N PRO A 83 1.76 -0.48 -9.84
CA PRO A 83 2.00 -1.48 -10.88
C PRO A 83 2.60 -0.87 -12.15
N ASN A 84 3.61 -1.54 -12.72
CA ASN A 84 4.36 -1.04 -13.88
C ASN A 84 3.86 -1.61 -15.23
N GLY A 85 2.86 -2.49 -15.19
CA GLY A 85 2.25 -3.16 -16.34
C GLY A 85 2.64 -4.63 -16.53
N ASN A 86 3.68 -5.12 -15.85
CA ASN A 86 4.05 -6.54 -15.85
C ASN A 86 3.97 -7.20 -14.46
N ASN A 87 3.56 -6.45 -13.44
CA ASN A 87 3.38 -6.95 -12.08
C ASN A 87 2.10 -6.41 -11.45
N TRP A 88 1.69 -7.07 -10.36
CA TRP A 88 0.74 -6.52 -9.40
C TRP A 88 1.50 -6.08 -8.17
N LYS A 89 1.02 -5.01 -7.55
CA LYS A 89 1.53 -4.47 -6.29
C LYS A 89 0.38 -4.54 -5.29
N ALA A 90 0.67 -4.93 -4.05
CA ALA A 90 -0.35 -5.08 -3.04
C ALA A 90 0.21 -4.83 -1.65
N THR A 91 -0.64 -4.28 -0.78
CA THR A 91 -0.37 -4.13 0.65
C THR A 91 -1.08 -5.24 1.40
N MET A 92 -0.34 -6.00 2.22
CA MET A 92 -0.91 -6.98 3.14
C MET A 92 -1.21 -6.33 4.48
N PHE A 93 -2.41 -6.54 4.99
CA PHE A 93 -2.84 -6.13 6.33
C PHE A 93 -3.07 -7.37 7.19
N ILE A 94 -2.42 -7.42 8.35
CA ILE A 94 -2.66 -8.42 9.40
C ILE A 94 -3.37 -7.74 10.57
N GLU A 95 -4.66 -8.00 10.71
CA GLU A 95 -5.57 -7.22 11.57
C GLU A 95 -6.02 -8.04 12.78
N TYR A 96 -5.59 -7.59 13.97
CA TYR A 96 -6.03 -8.07 15.27
C TYR A 96 -6.43 -6.88 16.14
N PRO A 97 -7.72 -6.79 16.55
CA PRO A 97 -8.20 -5.68 17.37
C PRO A 97 -7.51 -5.59 18.73
N ASP A 98 -7.33 -6.75 19.38
CA ASP A 98 -6.66 -6.83 20.67
C ASP A 98 -5.13 -6.76 20.52
N PRO A 99 -4.44 -5.83 21.20
CA PRO A 99 -2.99 -5.66 21.08
C PRO A 99 -2.17 -6.88 21.51
N GLU A 100 -2.58 -7.60 22.56
CA GLU A 100 -1.84 -8.78 23.04
C GLU A 100 -1.98 -9.96 22.08
N GLN A 101 -3.18 -10.19 21.55
CA GLN A 101 -3.39 -11.16 20.48
C GLN A 101 -2.61 -10.78 19.23
N ARG A 102 -2.60 -9.49 18.83
CA ARG A 102 -1.83 -9.01 17.70
C ARG A 102 -0.34 -9.32 17.86
N ARG A 103 0.24 -9.05 19.02
CA ARG A 103 1.66 -9.32 19.30
C ARG A 103 1.98 -10.81 19.17
N LYS A 104 1.16 -11.68 19.78
CA LYS A 104 1.32 -13.14 19.69
C LYS A 104 1.17 -13.63 18.25
N ALA A 105 0.16 -13.16 17.54
CA ALA A 105 -0.08 -13.55 16.15
C ALA A 105 1.08 -13.14 15.24
N LEU A 106 1.56 -11.90 15.33
CA LEU A 106 2.69 -11.44 14.53
C LEU A 106 3.97 -12.24 14.79
N SER A 107 4.22 -12.70 16.03
CA SER A 107 5.36 -13.59 16.30
C SER A 107 5.22 -15.00 15.68
N LEU A 108 3.99 -15.45 15.41
CA LEU A 108 3.71 -16.74 14.79
C LEU A 108 3.65 -16.66 13.26
N LEU A 109 3.39 -15.46 12.72
CA LEU A 109 3.22 -15.19 11.30
C LEU A 109 4.49 -14.62 10.65
N VAL A 110 5.65 -14.75 11.30
CA VAL A 110 6.93 -14.34 10.72
C VAL A 110 7.15 -15.06 9.38
N GLY A 111 7.45 -14.31 8.32
CA GLY A 111 7.67 -14.86 6.97
C GLY A 111 6.39 -15.23 6.23
N ILE A 112 5.21 -14.82 6.71
CA ILE A 112 3.94 -15.08 6.00
C ILE A 112 3.90 -14.41 4.63
N GLU A 113 4.54 -13.24 4.51
CA GLU A 113 4.68 -12.47 3.28
C GLU A 113 5.30 -13.29 2.13
N ASP A 114 6.28 -14.14 2.43
CA ASP A 114 6.94 -15.05 1.47
C ASP A 114 6.08 -16.26 1.08
N LYS A 115 4.96 -16.49 1.78
CA LYS A 115 4.06 -17.62 1.54
C LYS A 115 2.83 -17.24 0.74
N VAL A 116 2.65 -15.95 0.43
CA VAL A 116 1.55 -15.47 -0.40
C VAL A 116 1.85 -15.76 -1.87
N TRP A 117 0.88 -16.32 -2.58
CA TRP A 117 0.98 -16.59 -4.01
C TRP A 117 -0.35 -16.36 -4.72
N VAL A 118 -0.26 -16.20 -6.04
CA VAL A 118 -1.42 -16.19 -6.93
C VAL A 118 -1.27 -17.24 -8.02
N LYS A 119 -2.39 -17.81 -8.44
CA LYS A 119 -2.46 -18.78 -9.54
C LYS A 119 -3.58 -18.40 -10.48
N ILE A 120 -3.27 -18.34 -11.76
CA ILE A 120 -4.24 -18.06 -12.82
C ILE A 120 -4.50 -19.39 -13.54
N SER A 121 -5.73 -19.88 -13.50
CA SER A 121 -6.13 -21.13 -14.17
C SER A 121 -5.14 -22.29 -13.88
N ASN A 122 -4.56 -22.89 -14.92
CA ASN A 122 -3.63 -24.01 -14.82
C ASN A 122 -2.15 -23.60 -14.89
N TYR A 123 -1.85 -22.30 -14.81
CA TYR A 123 -0.47 -21.83 -14.74
C TYR A 123 0.16 -22.17 -13.38
N LYS A 124 1.49 -22.04 -13.30
CA LYS A 124 2.23 -22.21 -12.06
C LYS A 124 1.86 -21.11 -11.06
N GLU A 125 2.01 -21.43 -9.78
CA GLU A 125 1.90 -20.45 -8.71
C GLU A 125 3.01 -19.40 -8.85
N ILE A 126 2.64 -18.14 -8.64
CA ILE A 126 3.56 -17.00 -8.63
C ILE A 126 3.55 -16.47 -7.19
N TYR A 127 4.67 -16.65 -6.50
CA TYR A 127 4.85 -16.15 -5.14
C TYR A 127 5.09 -14.65 -5.13
N ALA A 128 4.65 -13.99 -4.06
CA ALA A 128 4.95 -12.59 -3.81
C ALA A 128 6.46 -12.41 -3.63
N ILE A 129 6.95 -11.23 -4.04
CA ILE A 129 8.26 -10.73 -3.67
C ILE A 129 7.97 -9.59 -2.69
N ALA A 130 8.26 -9.81 -1.41
CA ALA A 130 7.91 -8.90 -0.33
C ALA A 130 9.09 -8.00 0.05
N ASP A 131 8.75 -6.79 0.51
CA ASP A 131 9.62 -5.85 1.23
C ASP A 131 10.99 -5.59 0.57
N GLU A 132 11.01 -5.50 -0.77
CA GLU A 132 12.23 -5.24 -1.57
C GLU A 132 12.87 -3.88 -1.29
N ASP A 133 12.08 -2.94 -0.74
CA ASP A 133 12.46 -1.58 -0.36
C ASP A 133 13.01 -1.49 1.07
N MET A 134 12.88 -2.54 1.87
CA MET A 134 13.45 -2.59 3.20
C MET A 134 14.85 -3.21 3.15
N ASP A 135 15.84 -2.53 3.74
CA ASP A 135 17.13 -3.15 4.03
C ASP A 135 16.86 -4.38 4.91
N ARG A 136 17.26 -5.57 4.42
CA ARG A 136 17.14 -6.85 5.14
C ARG A 136 17.94 -6.80 6.45
N THR A 137 17.33 -6.21 7.46
CA THR A 137 17.88 -6.06 8.81
C THR A 137 16.89 -6.58 9.83
N ARG A 138 16.56 -7.86 9.66
CA ARG A 138 16.18 -8.75 10.77
C ARG A 138 16.79 -10.11 10.48
N SER A 139 18.07 -10.23 10.76
CA SER A 139 18.70 -11.51 11.06
C SER A 139 18.10 -12.04 12.36
N ASP A 140 17.45 -13.19 12.23
CA ASP A 140 17.06 -14.19 13.25
C ASP A 140 16.00 -13.83 14.31
#